data_AF-A2FQQ8-F1
#
_entry.id   AF-A2FQQ8-F1
#
_cell.length_a   1.000
_cell.length_b   1.000
_cell.length_c   1.000
_cell.angle_alpha   90.00
_cell.angle_beta   90.00
_cell.angle_gamma   90.00
#
_symmetry.space_group_name_H-M   'P 1'
#
loop_
_entity.id
_entity.type
_entity.pdbx_description
1 polymer ?
#
loop_
_entity_poly.entity_id
_entity_poly.type
_entity_poly.pdbx_seq_one_letter_code
_entity_poly.pdbx_strand_id
1 'polypeptide(L)'
;MATNENIFTPGTLTYRTIGIISMFYNYIPLQKVHDYEEFILMGIVIFLLIFVLYLIVTAFHYKKTSKVSKANTIILSIFIAICPFLFMPVVSQFVGEIISNMVSKVHPITRLSLIAIEVSIFTIGIYFWLMIATYSTSLAFRPISFPTLEGSAQNRLYVCTTVISFLCAFPAHIDKYGAAVIIIISIFVYCYLITTLFNCGTYINLHQQTLVLGGSMLSIIICAVNLYPLVMEYQWNEIFFVVFFGSALVCFLVSNFIIKARARKDLRLLDEIESLNNLDNIKSKGKFKKLLISGFNMCHPACLNFSIFKLAIQK
;
A
#
# COMPACT_ATOMS: atom_id res chain seq x y z
N MET A 1 4.02 -0.07 14.95
CA MET A 1 5.09 0.76 15.57
C MET A 1 4.54 1.77 16.56
N ALA A 2 3.45 2.47 16.26
CA ALA A 2 2.83 3.41 17.19
C ALA A 2 2.40 2.78 18.53
N THR A 3 2.13 1.48 18.54
CA THR A 3 1.76 0.67 19.71
C THR A 3 2.95 0.04 20.45
N ASN A 4 4.18 0.23 19.97
CA ASN A 4 5.34 -0.38 20.63
C ASN A 4 5.72 0.41 21.88
N GLU A 5 5.36 -0.13 23.04
CA GLU A 5 5.61 0.48 24.36
C GLU A 5 7.10 0.54 24.72
N ASN A 6 7.94 -0.28 24.07
CA ASN A 6 9.40 -0.21 24.24
C ASN A 6 9.99 1.05 23.58
N ILE A 7 9.31 1.61 22.57
CA ILE A 7 9.77 2.75 21.78
C ILE A 7 9.17 4.07 22.28
N PHE A 8 7.90 4.06 22.70
CA PHE A 8 7.18 5.24 23.17
C PHE A 8 6.64 5.03 24.58
N THR A 9 7.05 5.90 25.51
CA THR A 9 6.64 5.82 26.92
C THR A 9 5.16 6.20 27.08
N PRO A 10 4.32 5.33 27.67
CA PRO A 10 2.93 5.65 27.97
C PRO A 10 2.81 6.93 28.82
N GLY A 11 1.79 7.75 28.53
CA GLY A 11 1.50 8.98 29.28
C GLY A 11 2.25 10.23 28.82
N THR A 12 3.31 10.10 28.01
CA THR A 12 4.03 11.26 27.43
C THR A 12 3.21 11.99 26.37
N LEU A 13 3.57 13.26 26.11
CA LEU A 13 2.98 14.05 25.01
C LEU A 13 3.18 13.35 23.67
N THR A 14 4.37 12.77 23.44
CA THR A 14 4.70 12.02 22.23
C THR A 14 3.76 10.84 22.02
N TYR A 15 3.53 10.02 23.05
CA TYR A 15 2.61 8.88 22.97
C TYR A 15 1.17 9.32 22.69
N ARG A 16 0.70 10.40 23.34
CA ARG A 16 -0.65 10.94 23.09
C ARG A 16 -0.81 11.45 21.67
N THR A 17 0.16 12.22 21.17
CA THR A 17 0.13 12.78 19.81
C THR A 17 0.17 11.67 18.76
N ILE A 18 1.04 10.67 18.91
CA ILE A 18 1.09 9.50 18.03
C ILE A 18 -0.22 8.72 18.10
N GLY A 19 -0.81 8.57 19.29
CA GLY A 19 -2.13 7.97 19.47
C GLY A 19 -3.21 8.69 18.66
N ILE A 20 -3.21 10.03 18.65
CA ILE A 20 -4.15 10.83 17.84
C ILE A 20 -3.88 10.65 16.35
N ILE A 21 -2.62 10.76 15.91
CA ILE A 21 -2.25 10.58 14.50
C ILE A 21 -2.63 9.19 14.00
N SER A 22 -2.45 8.16 14.84
CA SER A 22 -2.79 6.79 14.49
C SER A 22 -4.29 6.58 14.28
N MET A 23 -5.17 7.44 14.81
CA MET A 23 -6.61 7.34 14.57
C MET A 23 -6.97 7.56 13.09
N PHE A 24 -6.18 8.33 12.34
CA PHE A 24 -6.39 8.48 10.90
C PHE A 24 -6.15 7.18 10.13
N TYR A 25 -5.44 6.22 10.74
CA TYR A 25 -5.12 4.93 10.14
C TYR A 25 -5.91 3.77 10.76
N ASN A 26 -5.96 3.70 12.09
CA ASN A 26 -6.60 2.63 12.86
C ASN A 26 -8.06 2.91 13.21
N TYR A 27 -8.57 4.10 12.91
CA TYR A 27 -9.93 4.58 13.27
C TYR A 27 -10.23 4.64 14.77
N ILE A 28 -9.34 4.13 15.62
CA ILE A 28 -9.54 3.98 17.06
C ILE A 28 -8.25 4.41 17.78
N PRO A 29 -8.37 5.18 18.89
CA PRO A 29 -7.22 5.56 19.70
C PRO A 29 -6.54 4.34 20.34
N LEU A 30 -5.22 4.24 20.21
CA LEU A 30 -4.40 3.15 20.76
C LEU A 30 -4.67 2.86 22.24
N GLN A 31 -4.96 3.91 23.02
CA GLN A 31 -5.23 3.83 24.46
C GLN A 31 -6.45 2.99 24.83
N LYS A 32 -7.41 2.81 23.91
CA LYS A 32 -8.62 1.99 24.12
C LYS A 32 -8.61 0.69 23.32
N VAL A 33 -7.57 0.46 22.51
CA VAL A 33 -7.48 -0.72 21.64
C VAL A 33 -7.17 -1.97 22.45
N HIS A 34 -6.28 -1.89 23.45
CA HIS A 34 -5.80 -3.07 24.18
C HIS A 34 -6.91 -3.91 24.85
N ASP A 35 -8.01 -3.28 25.30
CA ASP A 35 -9.12 -4.00 25.95
C ASP A 35 -10.17 -4.53 24.96
N TYR A 36 -10.21 -4.02 23.73
CA TYR A 36 -11.29 -4.28 22.76
C TYR A 36 -10.80 -4.71 21.37
N GLU A 37 -9.51 -5.01 21.21
CA GLU A 37 -8.89 -5.32 19.90
C GLU A 37 -9.62 -6.44 19.16
N GLU A 38 -9.98 -7.52 19.88
CA GLU A 38 -10.64 -8.70 19.33
C GLU A 38 -12.04 -8.36 18.78
N PHE A 39 -12.79 -7.52 19.50
CA PHE A 39 -14.15 -7.12 19.11
C PHE A 39 -14.13 -6.18 17.91
N ILE A 40 -13.19 -5.24 17.90
CA ILE A 40 -12.97 -4.31 16.79
C ILE A 40 -12.63 -5.09 15.51
N LEU A 41 -11.64 -5.98 15.61
CA LEU A 41 -11.20 -6.82 14.50
C LEU A 41 -12.37 -7.63 13.94
N MET A 42 -13.12 -8.32 14.81
CA MET A 42 -14.31 -9.07 14.39
C MET A 42 -15.35 -8.18 13.71
N GLY A 43 -15.62 -6.97 14.22
CA GLY A 43 -16.57 -6.04 13.62
C GLY A 43 -16.19 -5.67 12.17
N ILE A 44 -14.92 -5.35 11.94
CA ILE A 44 -14.40 -5.01 10.61
C ILE A 44 -14.47 -6.24 9.68
N VAL A 45 -14.08 -7.42 10.18
CA VAL A 45 -14.07 -8.67 9.41
C VAL A 45 -15.49 -9.09 9.03
N ILE A 46 -16.45 -9.00 9.95
CA ILE A 46 -17.87 -9.28 9.67
C ILE A 46 -18.40 -8.35 8.58
N PHE A 47 -18.10 -7.04 8.67
CA PHE A 47 -18.48 -6.08 7.64
C PHE A 47 -17.94 -6.48 6.26
N LEU A 48 -16.67 -6.88 6.19
CA LEU A 48 -16.02 -7.33 4.96
C LEU A 48 -16.61 -8.63 4.41
N LEU A 49 -16.97 -9.58 5.27
CA LEU A 49 -17.60 -10.85 4.89
C LEU A 49 -19.03 -10.66 4.39
N ILE A 50 -19.81 -9.75 5.02
CA ILE A 50 -21.13 -9.35 4.52
C ILE A 50 -21.02 -8.84 3.09
N PHE A 51 -19.99 -8.06 2.79
CA PHE A 51 -19.77 -7.59 1.42
C PHE A 51 -19.42 -8.72 0.46
N VAL A 52 -18.59 -9.70 0.87
CA VAL A 52 -18.33 -10.90 0.06
C VAL A 52 -19.63 -11.66 -0.24
N LEU A 53 -20.50 -11.83 0.74
CA LEU A 53 -21.81 -12.45 0.55
C LEU A 53 -22.68 -11.64 -0.42
N TYR A 54 -22.68 -10.31 -0.31
CA TYR A 54 -23.35 -9.41 -1.26
C TYR A 54 -22.84 -9.59 -2.69
N LEU A 55 -21.53 -9.76 -2.90
CA LEU A 55 -20.95 -10.03 -4.22
C LEU A 55 -21.43 -11.36 -4.80
N ILE A 56 -21.47 -12.41 -3.97
CA ILE A 56 -21.95 -13.73 -4.38
C ILE A 56 -23.42 -13.67 -4.79
N VAL A 57 -24.28 -13.04 -3.99
CA VAL A 57 -25.71 -12.84 -4.31
C VAL A 57 -25.87 -12.06 -5.62
N THR A 58 -25.10 -10.99 -5.79
CA THR A 58 -25.14 -10.17 -7.02
C THR A 58 -24.66 -10.97 -8.23
N ALA A 59 -23.64 -11.83 -8.08
CA ALA A 59 -23.15 -12.69 -9.15
C ALA A 59 -24.20 -13.75 -9.56
N PHE A 60 -24.89 -14.38 -8.62
CA PHE A 60 -26.00 -15.30 -8.93
C PHE A 60 -27.18 -14.59 -9.60
N HIS A 61 -27.51 -13.38 -9.14
CA HIS A 61 -28.56 -12.58 -9.76
C HIS A 61 -28.18 -12.19 -11.20
N TYR A 62 -26.93 -11.79 -11.43
CA TYR A 62 -26.40 -11.49 -12.75
C TYR A 62 -26.44 -12.72 -13.66
N LYS A 63 -26.03 -13.89 -13.16
CA LYS A 63 -26.08 -15.16 -13.93
C LYS A 63 -27.51 -15.50 -14.41
N LYS A 64 -28.54 -15.16 -13.63
CA LYS A 64 -29.95 -15.43 -13.98
C LYS A 64 -30.56 -14.39 -14.92
N THR A 65 -30.24 -13.12 -14.73
CA THR A 65 -30.91 -12.00 -15.41
C THR A 65 -30.09 -11.37 -16.53
N SER A 66 -28.79 -11.66 -16.60
CA SER A 66 -27.79 -11.02 -17.47
C SER A 66 -27.74 -9.50 -17.34
N LYS A 67 -28.26 -8.95 -16.23
CA LYS A 67 -28.33 -7.50 -15.98
C LYS A 67 -27.89 -7.22 -14.54
N VAL A 68 -27.08 -6.19 -14.36
CA VAL A 68 -26.75 -5.63 -13.05
C VAL A 68 -27.49 -4.29 -12.92
N SER A 69 -28.15 -4.07 -11.79
CA SER A 69 -28.82 -2.79 -11.54
C SER A 69 -27.80 -1.66 -11.43
N LYS A 70 -28.16 -0.44 -11.87
CA LYS A 70 -27.27 0.73 -11.77
C LYS A 70 -26.82 1.00 -10.33
N ALA A 71 -27.72 0.80 -9.37
CA ALA A 71 -27.42 0.95 -7.95
C ALA A 71 -26.32 -0.02 -7.48
N ASN A 72 -26.42 -1.30 -7.85
CA ASN A 72 -25.40 -2.30 -7.49
C ASN A 72 -24.04 -1.97 -8.13
N THR A 73 -24.03 -1.47 -9.37
CA THR A 73 -22.78 -1.05 -10.03
C THR A 73 -22.10 0.10 -9.29
N ILE A 74 -22.86 1.09 -8.83
CA ILE A 74 -22.32 2.24 -8.08
C ILE A 74 -21.77 1.78 -6.72
N ILE A 75 -22.55 1.00 -5.97
CA ILE A 75 -22.14 0.46 -4.65
C ILE A 75 -20.86 -0.36 -4.81
N LEU A 76 -20.82 -1.26 -5.80
CA LEU A 76 -19.66 -2.08 -6.10
C LEU A 76 -18.43 -1.25 -6.45
N SER A 77 -18.60 -0.22 -7.31
CA SER A 77 -17.51 0.64 -7.73
C SER A 77 -16.90 1.41 -6.56
N ILE A 78 -17.75 1.99 -5.69
CA ILE A 78 -17.29 2.74 -4.51
C ILE A 78 -16.56 1.79 -3.55
N PHE A 79 -17.16 0.62 -3.28
CA PHE A 79 -16.58 -0.33 -2.34
C PHE A 79 -15.22 -0.82 -2.82
N ILE A 80 -15.12 -1.31 -4.06
CA ILE A 80 -13.85 -1.85 -4.61
C ILE A 80 -12.76 -0.77 -4.71
N ALA A 81 -13.14 0.49 -4.91
CA ALA A 81 -12.18 1.60 -4.99
C ALA A 81 -11.57 1.98 -3.62
N ILE A 82 -12.32 1.81 -2.53
CA ILE A 82 -11.96 2.34 -1.20
C ILE A 82 -11.73 1.22 -0.18
N CYS A 83 -12.72 0.35 0.02
CA CYS A 83 -12.81 -0.51 1.19
C CYS A 83 -11.66 -1.52 1.31
N PRO A 84 -11.29 -2.31 0.27
CA PRO A 84 -10.17 -3.24 0.39
C PRO A 84 -8.86 -2.54 0.72
N PHE A 85 -8.56 -1.41 0.07
CA PHE A 85 -7.32 -0.68 0.28
C PHE A 85 -7.21 -0.06 1.67
N LEU A 86 -8.35 0.19 2.31
CA LEU A 86 -8.42 0.81 3.62
C LEU A 86 -8.47 -0.23 4.75
N PHE A 87 -9.40 -1.18 4.69
CA PHE A 87 -9.64 -2.11 5.80
C PHE A 87 -8.66 -3.27 5.83
N MET A 88 -8.11 -3.71 4.70
CA MET A 88 -7.21 -4.88 4.68
C MET A 88 -5.89 -4.61 5.42
N PRO A 89 -5.22 -3.46 5.21
CA PRO A 89 -4.06 -3.11 6.04
C PRO A 89 -4.39 -3.04 7.54
N VAL A 90 -5.57 -2.50 7.91
CA VAL A 90 -6.01 -2.39 9.30
C VAL A 90 -6.26 -3.76 9.93
N VAL A 91 -7.00 -4.65 9.25
CA VAL A 91 -7.21 -6.04 9.68
C VAL A 91 -5.86 -6.74 9.86
N SER A 92 -4.96 -6.57 8.90
CA SER A 92 -3.63 -7.17 8.94
C SER A 92 -2.76 -6.63 10.09
N GLN A 93 -2.90 -5.36 10.45
CA GLN A 93 -2.26 -4.76 11.61
C GLN A 93 -2.78 -5.36 12.92
N PHE A 94 -4.10 -5.42 13.11
CA PHE A 94 -4.70 -6.02 14.31
C PHE A 94 -4.30 -7.50 14.47
N VAL A 95 -4.28 -8.26 13.38
CA VAL A 95 -3.80 -9.66 13.41
C VAL A 95 -2.33 -9.71 13.87
N GLY A 96 -1.47 -8.80 13.40
CA GLY A 96 -0.08 -8.71 13.85
C GLY A 96 0.04 -8.41 15.35
N GLU A 97 -0.77 -7.49 15.86
CA GLU A 97 -0.78 -7.11 17.28
C GLU A 97 -1.28 -8.25 18.19
N ILE A 98 -2.39 -8.90 17.84
CA ILE A 98 -2.92 -10.04 18.62
C ILE A 98 -1.91 -11.20 18.62
N ILE A 99 -1.30 -11.54 17.48
CA ILE A 99 -0.29 -12.61 17.45
C ILE A 99 0.94 -12.20 18.28
N SER A 100 1.36 -10.92 18.24
CA SER A 100 2.41 -10.41 19.12
C SER A 100 2.07 -10.58 20.59
N ASN A 101 0.84 -10.29 21.00
CA ASN A 101 0.32 -10.47 22.36
C ASN A 101 0.39 -11.94 22.79
N MET A 102 -0.03 -12.85 21.92
CA MET A 102 -0.01 -14.28 22.17
C MET A 102 1.41 -14.85 22.32
N VAL A 103 2.35 -14.43 21.46
CA VAL A 103 3.75 -14.87 21.52
C VAL A 103 4.42 -14.40 22.82
N SER A 104 4.14 -13.17 23.21
CA SER A 104 4.79 -12.50 24.35
C SER A 104 4.10 -12.82 25.68
N LYS A 105 2.93 -13.50 25.64
CA LYS A 105 2.11 -13.89 26.80
C LYS A 105 1.74 -12.72 27.73
N VAL A 106 1.64 -11.52 27.18
CA VAL A 106 1.28 -10.31 27.94
C VAL A 106 -0.18 -10.38 28.39
N HIS A 107 -1.06 -10.88 27.52
CA HIS A 107 -2.48 -11.07 27.79
C HIS A 107 -2.88 -12.55 27.73
N PRO A 108 -3.90 -12.97 28.52
CA PRO A 108 -4.39 -14.34 28.45
C PRO A 108 -4.97 -14.63 27.08
N ILE A 109 -4.63 -15.80 26.53
CA ILE A 109 -5.12 -16.23 25.22
C ILE A 109 -6.61 -16.56 25.34
N THR A 110 -7.46 -15.66 24.85
CA THR A 110 -8.91 -15.86 24.77
C THR A 110 -9.25 -16.70 23.53
N ARG A 111 -10.23 -17.61 23.62
CA ARG A 111 -10.70 -18.38 22.44
C ARG A 111 -11.19 -17.47 21.30
N LEU A 112 -11.71 -16.29 21.64
CA LEU A 112 -12.19 -15.30 20.69
C LEU A 112 -11.04 -14.73 19.83
N SER A 113 -9.87 -14.43 20.42
CA SER A 113 -8.67 -14.01 19.68
C SER A 113 -8.26 -14.98 18.58
N LEU A 114 -8.26 -16.29 18.88
CA LEU A 114 -7.90 -17.34 17.93
C LEU A 114 -8.88 -17.37 16.75
N ILE A 115 -10.18 -17.37 17.04
CA ILE A 115 -11.23 -17.34 16.01
C ILE A 115 -11.11 -16.07 15.17
N ALA A 116 -10.87 -14.92 15.80
CA ALA A 116 -10.72 -13.65 15.11
C ALA A 116 -9.52 -13.67 14.14
N ILE A 117 -8.37 -14.23 14.53
CA ILE A 117 -7.21 -14.40 13.66
C ILE A 117 -7.54 -15.30 12.46
N GLU A 118 -8.11 -16.49 12.70
CA GLU A 118 -8.43 -17.45 11.65
C GLU A 118 -9.37 -16.87 10.59
N VAL A 119 -10.47 -16.24 11.03
CA VAL A 119 -11.44 -15.61 10.13
C VAL A 119 -10.83 -14.41 9.42
N SER A 120 -9.93 -13.65 10.06
CA SER A 120 -9.22 -12.53 9.44
C SER A 120 -8.28 -12.99 8.32
N ILE A 121 -7.48 -14.04 8.57
CA ILE A 121 -6.57 -14.61 7.56
C ILE A 121 -7.36 -15.13 6.37
N PHE A 122 -8.46 -15.84 6.62
CA PHE A 122 -9.37 -16.28 5.56
C PHE A 122 -9.94 -15.12 4.74
N THR A 123 -10.36 -14.05 5.41
CA THR A 123 -10.91 -12.84 4.77
C THR A 123 -9.84 -12.14 3.92
N ILE A 124 -8.63 -11.94 4.45
CA ILE A 124 -7.50 -11.37 3.70
C ILE A 124 -7.22 -12.22 2.44
N GLY A 125 -7.21 -13.55 2.57
CA GLY A 125 -7.02 -14.48 1.46
C GLY A 125 -8.07 -14.32 0.36
N ILE A 126 -9.36 -14.25 0.73
CA ILE A 126 -10.45 -14.00 -0.22
C ILE A 126 -10.27 -12.67 -0.95
N TYR A 127 -9.99 -11.59 -0.23
CA TYR A 127 -9.83 -10.27 -0.83
C TYR A 127 -8.57 -10.17 -1.69
N PHE A 128 -7.49 -10.84 -1.33
CA PHE A 128 -6.30 -10.95 -2.17
C PHE A 128 -6.62 -11.65 -3.48
N TRP A 129 -7.28 -12.81 -3.40
CA TRP A 129 -7.71 -13.53 -4.59
C TRP A 129 -8.65 -12.70 -5.45
N LEU A 130 -9.65 -12.07 -4.83
CA LEU A 130 -10.62 -11.23 -5.52
C LEU A 130 -9.92 -10.08 -6.24
N MET A 131 -9.06 -9.32 -5.55
CA MET A 131 -8.36 -8.20 -6.18
C MET A 131 -7.48 -8.69 -7.32
N ILE A 132 -6.63 -9.70 -7.10
CA ILE A 132 -5.74 -10.23 -8.14
C ILE A 132 -6.53 -10.73 -9.36
N ALA A 133 -7.56 -11.56 -9.16
CA ALA A 133 -8.39 -12.10 -10.23
C ALA A 133 -9.13 -11.00 -10.99
N THR A 134 -9.64 -9.99 -10.27
CA THR A 134 -10.34 -8.89 -10.93
C THR A 134 -9.35 -8.03 -11.73
N TYR A 135 -8.13 -7.78 -11.25
CA TYR A 135 -7.11 -7.01 -11.97
C TYR A 135 -6.42 -7.77 -13.11
N SER A 136 -6.39 -9.10 -13.08
CA SER A 136 -5.79 -9.90 -14.15
C SER A 136 -6.73 -10.11 -15.34
N THR A 137 -8.04 -10.01 -15.14
CA THR A 137 -9.06 -10.34 -16.15
C THR A 137 -9.58 -9.15 -16.94
N SER A 138 -9.34 -7.90 -16.51
CA SER A 138 -9.80 -6.70 -17.25
C SER A 138 -8.66 -5.79 -17.69
N LEU A 139 -8.67 -5.39 -18.96
CA LEU A 139 -7.75 -4.38 -19.52
C LEU A 139 -8.26 -2.93 -19.37
N ALA A 140 -9.40 -2.71 -18.69
CA ALA A 140 -9.98 -1.38 -18.54
C ALA A 140 -9.32 -0.60 -17.40
N PHE A 141 -9.01 0.69 -17.64
CA PHE A 141 -8.63 1.63 -16.61
C PHE A 141 -9.74 1.71 -15.55
N ARG A 142 -9.42 1.36 -14.31
CA ARG A 142 -10.39 1.37 -13.22
C ARG A 142 -10.30 2.68 -12.48
N PRO A 143 -11.43 3.32 -12.16
CA PRO A 143 -11.47 4.46 -11.25
C PRO A 143 -11.20 3.95 -9.83
N ILE A 144 -9.92 3.76 -9.50
CA ILE A 144 -9.44 3.40 -8.17
C ILE A 144 -8.58 4.54 -7.64
N SER A 145 -8.33 4.56 -6.33
CA SER A 145 -7.54 5.61 -5.65
C SER A 145 -6.16 5.85 -6.27
N PHE A 146 -5.57 4.82 -6.91
CA PHE A 146 -4.28 4.86 -7.60
C PHE A 146 -4.40 4.22 -9.00
N PRO A 147 -4.83 4.95 -10.04
CA PRO A 147 -4.89 4.41 -11.40
C PRO A 147 -3.49 4.02 -11.90
N THR A 148 -3.36 2.76 -12.31
CA THR A 148 -2.17 2.19 -12.93
C THR A 148 -2.46 1.78 -14.37
N LEU A 149 -1.42 1.74 -15.20
CA LEU A 149 -1.56 1.20 -16.57
C LEU A 149 -1.77 -0.32 -16.54
N GLU A 150 -1.08 -1.02 -15.64
CA GLU A 150 -1.23 -2.47 -15.45
C GLU A 150 -1.73 -2.80 -14.05
N GLY A 151 -2.57 -3.83 -13.94
CA GLY A 151 -3.05 -4.33 -12.64
C GLY A 151 -1.93 -4.88 -11.74
N SER A 152 -0.78 -5.23 -12.33
CA SER A 152 0.38 -5.79 -11.61
C SER A 152 0.95 -4.81 -10.57
N ALA A 153 1.12 -3.54 -10.91
CA ALA A 153 1.62 -2.51 -10.00
C ALA A 153 0.66 -2.29 -8.83
N GLN A 154 -0.65 -2.25 -9.11
CA GLN A 154 -1.67 -2.07 -8.09
C GLN A 154 -1.76 -3.26 -7.13
N ASN A 155 -1.73 -4.48 -7.67
CA ASN A 155 -1.70 -5.70 -6.87
C ASN A 155 -0.49 -5.74 -5.95
N ARG A 156 0.69 -5.37 -6.46
CA ARG A 156 1.91 -5.31 -5.64
C ARG A 156 1.79 -4.28 -4.53
N LEU A 157 1.31 -3.07 -4.81
CA LEU A 157 1.08 -2.05 -3.78
C LEU A 157 0.13 -2.55 -2.69
N TYR A 158 -0.99 -3.13 -3.09
CA TYR A 158 -2.01 -3.65 -2.18
C TYR A 158 -1.47 -4.78 -1.28
N VAL A 159 -0.82 -5.78 -1.88
CA VAL A 159 -0.23 -6.91 -1.14
C VAL A 159 0.88 -6.43 -0.22
N CYS A 160 1.81 -5.61 -0.71
CA CYS A 160 2.92 -5.11 0.10
C CYS A 160 2.43 -4.27 1.26
N THR A 161 1.46 -3.36 1.04
CA THR A 161 0.91 -2.52 2.12
C THR A 161 0.27 -3.36 3.21
N THR A 162 -0.48 -4.40 2.84
CA THR A 162 -1.12 -5.31 3.80
C THR A 162 -0.06 -6.08 4.61
N VAL A 163 0.92 -6.69 3.93
CA VAL A 163 2.03 -7.42 4.58
C VAL A 163 2.85 -6.51 5.48
N ILE A 164 3.20 -5.31 5.03
CA ILE A 164 3.93 -4.31 5.81
C ILE A 164 3.15 -3.92 7.07
N SER A 165 1.83 -3.78 6.97
CA SER A 165 0.99 -3.39 8.12
C SER A 165 1.01 -4.46 9.21
N PHE A 166 0.97 -5.74 8.81
CA PHE A 166 1.23 -6.86 9.72
C PHE A 166 2.62 -6.79 10.34
N LEU A 167 3.67 -6.68 9.51
CA LEU A 167 5.06 -6.67 9.98
C LEU A 167 5.37 -5.46 10.87
N CYS A 168 4.71 -4.32 10.68
CA CYS A 168 4.90 -3.15 11.52
C CYS A 168 4.16 -3.23 12.86
N ALA A 169 3.12 -4.07 12.96
CA ALA A 169 2.33 -4.28 14.19
C ALA A 169 2.89 -5.43 15.04
N PHE A 170 3.40 -6.47 14.38
CA PHE A 170 3.94 -7.66 15.04
C PHE A 170 5.06 -7.40 16.09
N PRO A 171 5.92 -6.38 15.98
CA PRO A 171 6.93 -6.07 16.99
C PRO A 171 6.40 -5.42 18.29
N ALA A 172 5.09 -5.20 18.44
CA ALA A 172 4.55 -4.36 19.51
C ALA A 172 4.91 -4.86 20.92
N HIS A 173 4.88 -6.19 21.14
CA HIS A 173 5.10 -6.80 22.45
C HIS A 173 6.25 -7.83 22.46
N ILE A 174 6.86 -8.08 21.30
CA ILE A 174 7.98 -9.03 21.15
C ILE A 174 9.26 -8.47 21.79
N ASP A 175 10.16 -9.38 22.16
CA ASP A 175 11.50 -9.04 22.64
C ASP A 175 12.28 -8.17 21.64
N LYS A 176 13.27 -7.42 22.14
CA LYS A 176 14.05 -6.47 21.34
C LYS A 176 14.72 -7.08 20.10
N TYR A 177 15.21 -8.30 20.18
CA TYR A 177 15.91 -8.94 19.06
C TYR A 177 14.92 -9.44 18.02
N GLY A 178 13.82 -10.08 18.45
CA GLY A 178 12.72 -10.46 17.57
C GLY A 178 12.14 -9.23 16.85
N ALA A 179 11.85 -8.16 17.58
CA ALA A 179 11.36 -6.90 17.04
C ALA A 179 12.31 -6.31 15.99
N ALA A 180 13.63 -6.29 16.25
CA ALA A 180 14.63 -5.77 15.32
C ALA A 180 14.65 -6.54 14.00
N VAL A 181 14.58 -7.88 14.06
CA VAL A 181 14.54 -8.74 12.86
C VAL A 181 13.32 -8.42 11.99
N ILE A 182 12.14 -8.26 12.60
CA ILE A 182 10.91 -7.96 11.88
C ILE A 182 10.97 -6.57 11.22
N ILE A 183 11.55 -5.58 11.90
CA ILE A 183 11.74 -4.23 11.35
C ILE A 183 12.67 -4.28 10.13
N ILE A 184 13.76 -5.05 10.20
CA ILE A 184 14.68 -5.25 9.07
C ILE A 184 13.95 -5.90 7.88
N ILE A 185 13.12 -6.93 8.13
CA ILE A 185 12.29 -7.55 7.08
C ILE A 185 11.35 -6.49 6.47
N SER A 186 10.73 -5.64 7.28
CA SER A 186 9.85 -4.58 6.81
C SER A 186 10.56 -3.61 5.87
N ILE A 187 11.82 -3.25 6.15
CA ILE A 187 12.65 -2.42 5.27
C ILE A 187 12.80 -3.07 3.88
N PHE A 188 13.08 -4.38 3.83
CA PHE A 188 13.19 -5.08 2.55
C PHE A 188 11.88 -5.09 1.76
N VAL A 189 10.73 -5.22 2.43
CA VAL A 189 9.42 -5.16 1.76
C VAL A 189 9.14 -3.74 1.23
N TYR A 190 9.50 -2.68 1.96
CA TYR A 190 9.43 -1.31 1.44
C TYR A 190 10.37 -1.08 0.24
N CYS A 191 11.60 -1.61 0.28
CA CYS A 191 12.50 -1.59 -0.87
C CYS A 191 11.91 -2.30 -2.09
N TYR A 192 11.26 -3.46 -1.88
CA TYR A 192 10.53 -4.17 -2.92
C TYR A 192 9.37 -3.32 -3.47
N LEU A 193 8.64 -2.61 -2.62
CA LEU A 193 7.57 -1.71 -3.03
C LEU A 193 8.08 -0.58 -3.94
N ILE A 194 9.26 -0.02 -3.68
CA ILE A 194 9.88 0.99 -4.56
C ILE A 194 10.05 0.46 -5.99
N THR A 195 10.36 -0.82 -6.16
CA THR A 195 10.51 -1.42 -7.50
C THR A 195 9.25 -1.36 -8.35
N THR A 196 8.05 -1.27 -7.74
CA THR A 196 6.78 -1.14 -8.46
C THR A 196 6.70 0.15 -9.29
N LEU A 197 7.43 1.18 -8.89
CA LEU A 197 7.46 2.47 -9.58
C LEU A 197 8.38 2.47 -10.80
N PHE A 198 9.44 1.68 -10.77
CA PHE A 198 10.45 1.63 -11.83
C PHE A 198 10.20 0.50 -12.83
N ASN A 199 9.33 -0.44 -12.49
CA ASN A 199 8.86 -1.47 -13.38
C ASN A 199 7.82 -0.94 -14.38
N CYS A 200 7.53 -1.78 -15.36
CA CYS A 200 6.55 -1.50 -16.41
C CYS A 200 5.13 -1.34 -15.84
N GLY A 201 4.30 -0.50 -16.46
CA GLY A 201 2.86 -0.44 -16.14
C GLY A 201 2.52 0.31 -14.84
N THR A 202 3.36 1.26 -14.44
CA THR A 202 3.23 2.02 -13.17
C THR A 202 2.02 2.99 -13.15
N TYR A 203 1.90 3.76 -12.07
CA TYR A 203 0.85 4.76 -11.86
C TYR A 203 0.84 5.81 -12.96
N ILE A 204 -0.35 6.26 -13.35
CA ILE A 204 -0.50 7.25 -14.42
C ILE A 204 -0.08 8.63 -13.90
N ASN A 205 -0.57 9.07 -12.75
CA ASN A 205 -0.29 10.41 -12.25
C ASN A 205 1.09 10.53 -11.59
N LEU A 206 1.90 11.51 -12.00
CA LEU A 206 3.22 11.78 -11.42
C LEU A 206 3.17 12.09 -9.91
N HIS A 207 2.10 12.75 -9.46
CA HIS A 207 1.88 13.03 -8.04
C HIS A 207 1.72 11.72 -7.24
N GLN A 208 0.95 10.76 -7.76
CA GLN A 208 0.75 9.47 -7.11
C GLN A 208 2.05 8.65 -7.07
N GLN A 209 2.84 8.68 -8.15
CA GLN A 209 4.18 8.07 -8.15
C GLN A 209 5.08 8.68 -7.07
N THR A 210 5.02 10.00 -6.89
CA THR A 210 5.77 10.73 -5.86
C THR A 210 5.31 10.34 -4.45
N LEU A 211 4.00 10.19 -4.24
CA LEU A 211 3.45 9.76 -2.96
C LEU A 211 3.93 8.36 -2.56
N VAL A 212 3.87 7.40 -3.49
CA VAL A 212 4.30 6.02 -3.24
C VAL A 212 5.82 5.95 -3.00
N LEU A 213 6.62 6.69 -3.78
CA LEU A 213 8.08 6.71 -3.63
C LEU A 213 8.49 7.37 -2.30
N GLY A 214 7.96 8.56 -2.04
CA GLY A 214 8.26 9.35 -0.85
C GLY A 214 7.81 8.66 0.42
N GLY A 215 6.60 8.08 0.42
CA GLY A 215 6.09 7.29 1.53
C GLY A 215 6.94 6.05 1.80
N SER A 216 7.38 5.33 0.76
CA SER A 216 8.25 4.16 0.92
C SER A 216 9.64 4.55 1.44
N MET A 217 10.26 5.61 0.90
CA MET A 217 11.55 6.12 1.37
C MET A 217 11.49 6.60 2.82
N LEU A 218 10.45 7.37 3.16
CA LEU A 218 10.22 7.83 4.53
C LEU A 218 10.08 6.63 5.47
N SER A 219 9.28 5.63 5.10
CA SER A 219 9.07 4.46 5.93
C SER A 219 10.36 3.66 6.15
N ILE A 220 11.20 3.51 5.13
CA ILE A 220 12.53 2.89 5.28
C ILE A 220 13.38 3.65 6.29
N ILE A 221 13.44 4.98 6.19
CA ILE A 221 14.22 5.82 7.11
C ILE A 221 13.67 5.69 8.53
N ILE A 222 12.35 5.78 8.73
CA ILE A 222 11.73 5.66 10.05
C ILE A 222 11.96 4.27 10.65
N CYS A 223 11.82 3.20 9.86
CA CYS A 223 12.15 1.84 10.31
C CYS A 223 13.62 1.73 10.73
N ALA A 224 14.56 2.25 9.93
CA ALA A 224 15.98 2.22 10.24
C ALA A 224 16.33 3.04 11.49
N VAL A 225 15.76 4.25 11.60
CA VAL A 225 15.93 5.14 12.76
C VAL A 225 15.35 4.52 14.03
N ASN A 226 14.26 3.76 13.93
CA ASN A 226 13.66 3.04 15.06
C ASN A 226 14.44 1.80 15.52
N LEU A 227 15.46 1.34 14.78
CA LEU A 227 16.34 0.27 15.27
C LEU A 227 17.25 0.76 16.42
N TYR A 228 17.69 2.02 16.37
CA TYR A 228 18.53 2.60 17.42
C TYR A 228 17.86 2.60 18.81
N PRO A 229 16.67 3.22 19.00
CA PRO A 229 15.98 3.21 20.30
C PRO A 229 15.64 1.80 20.77
N LEU A 230 15.31 0.90 19.85
CA LEU A 230 15.00 -0.50 20.18
C LEU A 230 16.21 -1.26 20.73
N VAL A 231 17.41 -1.07 20.16
CA VAL A 231 18.63 -1.78 20.58
C VAL A 231 19.25 -1.14 21.82
N MET A 232 19.22 0.19 21.91
CA MET A 232 19.81 0.95 23.02
C MET A 232 18.84 1.16 24.20
N GLU A 233 17.63 0.61 24.13
CA GLU A 233 16.58 0.78 25.14
C GLU A 233 16.29 2.26 25.44
N TYR A 234 16.44 3.11 24.40
CA TYR A 234 16.18 4.54 24.46
C TYR A 234 14.76 4.83 23.99
N GLN A 235 14.03 5.65 24.72
CA GLN A 235 12.65 6.00 24.37
C GLN A 235 12.60 7.32 23.60
N TRP A 236 11.72 7.40 22.59
CA TRP A 236 11.56 8.62 21.81
C TRP A 236 10.88 9.72 22.61
N ASN A 237 11.54 10.88 22.66
CA ASN A 237 10.96 12.13 23.11
C ASN A 237 10.39 12.93 21.92
N GLU A 238 10.03 14.19 22.13
CA GLU A 238 9.44 15.08 21.11
C GLU A 238 10.36 15.28 19.88
N ILE A 239 11.66 15.00 20.04
CA ILE A 239 12.66 14.96 18.96
C ILE A 239 12.21 14.04 17.80
N PHE A 240 11.43 13.00 18.09
CA PHE A 240 10.85 12.12 17.09
C PHE A 240 10.09 12.88 16.01
N PHE A 241 9.28 13.89 16.38
CA PHE A 241 8.51 14.67 15.42
C PHE A 241 9.42 15.50 14.52
N VAL A 242 10.48 16.08 15.07
CA VAL A 242 11.46 16.85 14.28
C VAL A 242 12.13 15.96 13.24
N VAL A 243 12.59 14.76 13.65
CA VAL A 243 13.18 13.77 12.75
C VAL A 243 12.17 13.29 11.71
N PHE A 244 10.93 13.02 12.12
CA PHE A 244 9.85 12.58 11.24
C PHE A 244 9.50 13.63 10.18
N PHE A 245 9.18 14.87 10.57
CA PHE A 245 8.82 15.92 9.62
C PHE A 245 10.01 16.34 8.74
N GLY A 246 11.23 16.40 9.30
CA GLY A 246 12.44 16.69 8.54
C GLY A 246 12.72 15.62 7.47
N SER A 247 12.69 14.34 7.86
CA SER A 247 12.87 13.23 6.92
C SER A 247 11.74 13.14 5.89
N ALA A 248 10.48 13.40 6.29
CA ALA A 248 9.35 13.44 5.37
C ALA A 248 9.56 14.50 4.29
N LEU A 249 9.89 15.74 4.67
CA LEU A 249 10.15 16.83 3.73
C LEU A 249 11.24 16.44 2.72
N VAL A 250 12.38 15.93 3.20
CA VAL A 250 13.50 15.50 2.34
C VAL A 250 13.05 14.37 1.40
N CYS A 251 12.40 13.32 1.92
CA CYS A 251 11.95 12.18 1.13
C CYS A 251 10.97 12.59 0.01
N PHE A 252 9.99 13.43 0.30
CA PHE A 252 9.02 13.88 -0.71
C PHE A 252 9.64 14.82 -1.74
N LEU A 253 10.55 15.73 -1.33
CA LEU A 253 11.28 16.58 -2.27
C LEU A 253 12.17 15.76 -3.20
N VAL A 254 12.99 14.87 -2.65
CA VAL A 254 13.88 13.97 -3.43
C VAL A 254 13.05 13.10 -4.38
N SER A 255 11.95 12.52 -3.90
CA SER A 255 11.05 11.72 -4.73
C SER A 255 10.48 12.52 -5.89
N ASN A 256 10.01 13.75 -5.64
CA ASN A 256 9.50 14.63 -6.69
C ASN A 256 10.57 14.94 -7.74
N PHE A 257 11.81 15.22 -7.32
CA PHE A 257 12.93 15.43 -8.24
C PHE A 257 13.26 14.18 -9.06
N ILE A 258 13.30 12.99 -8.44
CA ILE A 258 13.56 11.71 -9.13
C ILE A 258 12.48 11.46 -10.19
N ILE A 259 11.20 11.59 -9.82
CA ILE A 259 10.07 11.35 -10.73
C ILE A 259 10.06 12.35 -11.90
N LYS A 260 10.27 13.64 -11.63
CA LYS A 260 10.37 14.67 -12.69
C LYS A 260 11.60 14.50 -13.57
N ALA A 261 12.76 14.16 -13.00
CA ALA A 261 13.97 13.89 -13.77
C ALA A 261 13.78 12.69 -14.70
N ARG A 262 13.08 11.65 -14.22
CA ARG A 262 12.72 10.48 -15.03
C ARG A 262 11.76 10.83 -16.16
N ALA A 263 10.70 11.59 -15.89
CA ALA A 263 9.76 12.03 -16.92
C ALA A 263 10.47 12.86 -18.01
N ARG A 264 11.38 13.77 -17.63
CA ARG A 264 12.21 14.53 -18.57
C ARG A 264 13.11 13.64 -19.44
N LYS A 265 13.69 12.59 -18.87
CA LYS A 265 14.49 11.61 -19.64
C LYS A 265 13.62 10.84 -20.64
N ASP A 266 12.41 10.46 -20.25
CA ASP A 266 11.47 9.78 -21.14
C ASP A 266 11.01 10.69 -22.30
N LEU A 267 10.78 11.98 -22.03
CA LEU A 267 10.43 12.98 -23.06
C LEU A 267 11.57 13.24 -24.04
N ARG A 268 12.81 13.41 -23.56
CA ARG A 268 13.97 13.55 -24.46
C ARG A 268 14.15 12.36 -25.40
N LEU A 269 13.89 11.16 -24.88
CA LEU A 269 13.94 9.95 -25.71
C LEU A 269 12.82 9.93 -26.76
N LEU A 270 11.64 10.48 -26.47
CA LEU A 270 10.57 10.67 -27.44
C LEU A 270 10.97 11.67 -28.54
N ASP A 271 11.58 12.80 -28.16
CA ASP A 271 12.10 13.80 -29.11
C ASP A 271 13.14 13.16 -30.06
N GLU A 272 14.05 12.36 -29.52
CA GLU A 272 15.05 11.62 -30.31
C GLU A 272 14.39 10.66 -31.30
N ILE A 273 13.38 9.89 -30.86
CA ILE A 273 12.65 8.94 -31.73
C ILE A 273 11.91 9.67 -32.86
N GLU A 274 11.29 10.81 -32.56
CA GLU A 274 10.58 11.63 -33.54
C GLU A 274 11.55 12.22 -34.58
N SER A 275 12.73 12.67 -34.15
CA SER A 275 13.75 13.22 -35.06
C SER A 275 14.43 12.15 -35.94
N LEU A 276 14.72 10.97 -35.39
CA LEU A 276 15.44 9.90 -36.08
C LEU A 276 14.51 8.91 -36.80
N ASN A 277 13.20 8.94 -36.54
CA ASN A 277 12.22 7.97 -37.00
C ASN A 277 12.63 6.51 -36.76
N ASN A 278 13.29 6.23 -35.63
CA ASN A 278 13.78 4.89 -35.28
C ASN A 278 13.55 4.55 -33.80
N LEU A 279 13.21 3.29 -33.51
CA LEU A 279 12.95 2.73 -32.17
C LEU A 279 14.10 1.89 -31.61
N ASP A 280 15.30 1.89 -32.22
CA ASP A 280 16.43 1.08 -31.77
C ASP A 280 16.91 1.37 -30.34
N ASN A 281 16.66 2.58 -29.83
CA ASN A 281 16.99 2.98 -28.46
C ASN A 281 16.05 2.37 -27.40
N ILE A 282 14.97 1.69 -27.82
CA ILE A 282 14.02 1.01 -26.93
C ILE A 282 14.29 -0.50 -26.92
N LYS A 283 15.05 -0.93 -25.91
CA LYS A 283 15.47 -2.34 -25.76
C LYS A 283 14.42 -3.27 -25.12
N SER A 284 13.35 -2.72 -24.53
CA SER A 284 12.34 -3.55 -23.84
C SER A 284 10.91 -3.03 -24.00
N LYS A 285 9.96 -3.96 -24.08
CA LYS A 285 8.51 -3.69 -24.03
C LYS A 285 8.14 -2.86 -22.79
N GLY A 286 8.87 -3.09 -21.69
CA GLY A 286 8.67 -2.37 -20.44
C GLY A 286 8.98 -0.88 -20.54
N LYS A 287 10.14 -0.57 -21.13
CA LYS A 287 10.56 0.80 -21.39
C LYS A 287 9.62 1.51 -22.36
N PHE A 288 9.14 0.80 -23.39
CA PHE A 288 8.16 1.31 -24.34
C PHE A 288 6.86 1.75 -23.66
N LYS A 289 6.24 0.86 -22.89
CA LYS A 289 4.99 1.17 -22.15
C LYS A 289 5.16 2.35 -21.20
N LYS A 290 6.29 2.43 -20.49
CA LYS A 290 6.60 3.55 -19.61
C LYS A 290 6.72 4.88 -20.37
N LEU A 291 7.41 4.85 -21.51
CA LEU A 291 7.59 6.01 -22.38
C LEU A 291 6.23 6.53 -22.90
N LEU A 292 5.33 5.63 -23.28
CA LEU A 292 3.96 5.99 -23.66
C LEU A 292 3.19 6.68 -22.53
N ILE A 293 3.29 6.21 -21.29
CA ILE A 293 2.64 6.88 -20.14
C ILE A 293 3.14 8.32 -20.02
N SER A 294 4.47 8.52 -20.01
CA SER A 294 5.07 9.86 -19.92
C SER A 294 4.67 10.74 -21.11
N GLY A 295 4.66 10.18 -22.32
CA GLY A 295 4.29 10.90 -23.54
C GLY A 295 2.82 11.31 -23.59
N PHE A 296 1.88 10.41 -23.26
CA PHE A 296 0.46 10.74 -23.22
C PHE A 296 0.12 11.75 -22.11
N ASN A 297 0.69 11.58 -20.91
CA ASN A 297 0.46 12.51 -19.80
C ASN A 297 0.95 13.94 -20.09
N MET A 298 1.99 14.07 -20.90
CA MET A 298 2.61 15.36 -21.25
C MET A 298 2.23 15.81 -22.67
N CYS A 299 1.27 15.13 -23.32
CA CYS A 299 0.77 15.46 -24.65
C CYS A 299 1.86 15.54 -25.74
N HIS A 300 2.84 14.63 -25.70
CA HIS A 300 3.93 14.62 -26.68
C HIS A 300 3.42 14.33 -28.12
N PRO A 301 3.85 15.09 -29.15
CA PRO A 301 3.36 14.95 -30.52
C PRO A 301 3.42 13.52 -31.07
N ALA A 302 4.57 12.84 -30.93
CA ALA A 302 4.74 11.44 -31.34
C ALA A 302 3.73 10.43 -30.75
N CYS A 303 3.15 10.73 -29.57
CA CYS A 303 2.10 9.91 -28.98
C CYS A 303 0.71 10.31 -29.50
N LEU A 304 0.46 11.62 -29.66
CA LEU A 304 -0.83 12.15 -30.13
C LEU A 304 -1.13 11.81 -31.59
N ASN A 305 -0.11 11.83 -32.47
CA ASN A 305 -0.24 11.47 -33.88
C ASN A 305 -0.12 9.95 -34.13
N PHE A 306 0.04 9.17 -33.05
CA PHE A 306 0.26 7.72 -33.07
C PHE A 306 1.46 7.27 -33.94
N SER A 307 2.41 8.15 -34.25
CA SER A 307 3.59 7.81 -35.06
C SER A 307 4.44 6.74 -34.40
N ILE A 308 4.56 6.80 -33.07
CA ILE A 308 5.33 5.83 -32.28
C ILE A 308 4.80 4.40 -32.42
N PHE A 309 3.49 4.22 -32.59
CA PHE A 309 2.90 2.89 -32.79
C PHE A 309 3.14 2.38 -34.20
N LYS A 310 3.11 3.26 -35.21
CA LYS A 310 3.43 2.90 -36.60
C LYS A 310 4.87 2.42 -36.72
N LEU A 311 5.80 3.14 -36.11
CA LEU A 311 7.21 2.74 -36.03
C LEU A 311 7.38 1.40 -35.30
N ALA A 312 6.57 1.15 -34.27
CA ALA A 312 6.64 -0.09 -33.50
C ALA A 312 6.11 -1.31 -34.26
N ILE A 313 5.22 -1.13 -35.24
CA ILE A 313 4.71 -2.20 -36.12
C ILE A 313 5.71 -2.52 -37.24
N GLN A 314 6.48 -1.53 -37.69
CA GLN A 314 7.47 -1.69 -38.77
C GLN A 314 8.73 -2.42 -38.34
N LYS A 315 8.93 -2.62 -37.04
CA LYS A 315 10.05 -3.32 -36.42
C LYS A 315 9.65 -4.72 -35.98
#